data_AF-A0A3A1Y6Q2-F1
#
_entry.id   AF-A0A3A1Y6Q2-F1
#
_cell.length_a   1.000
_cell.length_b   1.000
_cell.length_c   1.000
_cell.angle_alpha   90.00
_cell.angle_beta   90.00
_cell.angle_gamma   90.00
#
_symmetry.space_group_name_H-M   'P 1'
#
loop_
_entity.id
_entity.type
_entity.pdbx_description
1 polymer ?
#
loop_
_entity_poly.entity_id
_entity_poly.type
_entity_poly.pdbx_seq_one_letter_code
_entity_poly.pdbx_strand_id
1 'polypeptide(L)'
;MVTAFYDLGRGEWKGFKRSADDYFNTFANLAKMENDMVVFVANEEHKERVLKLRENRKTTVIVYDLIKEKADLIKRVKEVLFNPDYRAKVLPELIENGNIEYFHAEYNVVNFAKTFFVNYAIENNLTEHEQIAWVDFGIDRDGKFFAGLTNWKYDFTPDKINFFNIVRAKYIPPFNTEEQVFRFMYENIVYICGGVIAGNKKAWQEFNAYLYPTIDEILAKNVIDDDQGIYIYCYWKRPDLFKVRYVGARWKIENIVKLNNQNTFGYKVRQILRKLSLI
;
A
#
# COMPACT_ATOMS: atom_id res chain seq x y z
N MET A 1 11.65 -5.82 3.77
CA MET A 1 10.29 -5.65 3.24
C MET A 1 9.31 -6.04 4.33
N VAL A 2 8.16 -5.38 4.39
CA VAL A 2 7.07 -5.72 5.29
C VAL A 2 5.82 -5.97 4.45
N THR A 3 5.05 -6.98 4.80
CA THR A 3 3.80 -7.33 4.10
C THR A 3 2.82 -8.00 5.05
N ALA A 4 1.56 -8.11 4.66
CA ALA A 4 0.57 -8.84 5.43
C ALA A 4 -0.48 -9.52 4.56
N PHE A 5 -1.04 -10.62 5.07
CA PHE A 5 -2.16 -11.32 4.47
C PHE A 5 -3.26 -11.61 5.50
N TYR A 6 -4.46 -11.14 5.19
CA TYR A 6 -5.69 -11.40 5.93
C TYR A 6 -6.73 -11.93 4.95
N ASP A 7 -7.22 -13.14 5.20
CA ASP A 7 -8.34 -13.67 4.41
C ASP A 7 -9.63 -13.04 4.91
N LEU A 8 -10.26 -12.25 4.04
CA LEU A 8 -11.50 -11.54 4.31
C LEU A 8 -12.73 -12.25 3.70
N GLY A 9 -12.55 -13.47 3.19
CA GLY A 9 -13.61 -14.19 2.48
C GLY A 9 -13.86 -13.61 1.08
N ARG A 10 -12.84 -12.97 0.48
CA ARG A 10 -12.96 -12.30 -0.82
C ARG A 10 -13.30 -13.25 -1.97
N GLY A 11 -13.07 -14.56 -1.80
CA GLY A 11 -13.50 -15.59 -2.76
C GLY A 11 -15.01 -15.58 -3.03
N GLU A 12 -15.80 -15.10 -2.07
CA GLU A 12 -17.26 -15.07 -2.15
C GLU A 12 -17.83 -13.73 -2.62
N TRP A 13 -17.00 -12.69 -2.75
CA TRP A 13 -17.46 -11.34 -3.10
C TRP A 13 -17.79 -11.21 -4.60
N LYS A 14 -18.71 -10.32 -4.97
CA LYS A 14 -19.07 -10.09 -6.39
C LYS A 14 -17.93 -9.37 -7.13
N GLY A 15 -17.69 -9.74 -8.39
CA GLY A 15 -16.81 -9.02 -9.34
C GLY A 15 -15.30 -9.19 -9.13
N PHE A 16 -14.85 -9.19 -7.87
CA PHE A 16 -13.43 -9.10 -7.52
C PHE A 16 -12.92 -10.31 -6.76
N LYS A 17 -13.44 -11.51 -7.04
CA LYS A 17 -13.14 -12.75 -6.30
C LYS A 17 -11.65 -13.07 -6.25
N ARG A 18 -11.17 -13.38 -5.04
CA ARG A 18 -9.83 -13.96 -4.78
C ARG A 18 -9.88 -14.82 -3.54
N SER A 19 -9.55 -16.09 -3.71
CA SER A 19 -9.34 -17.02 -2.61
C SER A 19 -8.01 -16.74 -1.90
N ALA A 20 -7.85 -17.30 -0.70
CA ALA A 20 -6.55 -17.32 -0.02
C ALA A 20 -5.46 -17.95 -0.91
N ASP A 21 -5.79 -19.02 -1.64
CA ASP A 21 -4.85 -19.69 -2.54
C ASP A 21 -4.39 -18.79 -3.68
N ASP A 22 -5.27 -17.96 -4.24
CA ASP A 22 -4.86 -16.97 -5.26
C ASP A 22 -3.82 -15.99 -4.70
N TYR A 23 -3.99 -15.55 -3.45
CA TYR A 23 -3.03 -14.68 -2.78
C TYR A 23 -1.71 -15.39 -2.49
N PHE A 24 -1.74 -16.63 -2.02
CA PHE A 24 -0.52 -17.40 -1.77
C PHE A 24 0.23 -17.77 -3.05
N ASN A 25 -0.48 -18.11 -4.12
CA ASN A 25 0.10 -18.34 -5.46
C ASN A 25 0.78 -17.07 -5.98
N THR A 26 0.16 -15.91 -5.75
CA THR A 26 0.75 -14.62 -6.08
C THR A 26 1.97 -14.30 -5.19
N PHE A 27 1.86 -14.54 -3.88
CA PHE A 27 2.94 -14.34 -2.93
C PHE A 27 4.14 -15.24 -3.22
N ALA A 28 3.94 -16.43 -3.78
CA ALA A 28 5.04 -17.29 -4.19
C ALA A 28 6.02 -16.61 -5.19
N ASN A 29 5.57 -15.58 -5.92
CA ASN A 29 6.46 -14.76 -6.74
C ASN A 29 7.26 -13.76 -5.91
N LEU A 30 6.63 -13.06 -4.98
CA LEU A 30 7.31 -12.16 -4.03
C LEU A 30 8.28 -12.94 -3.12
N ALA A 31 7.89 -14.14 -2.66
CA ALA A 31 8.64 -14.98 -1.74
C ALA A 31 10.01 -15.42 -2.26
N LYS A 32 10.26 -15.33 -3.58
CA LYS A 32 11.55 -15.63 -4.21
C LYS A 32 12.62 -14.55 -3.94
N MET A 33 12.23 -13.36 -3.48
CA MET A 33 13.16 -12.25 -3.26
C MET A 33 14.07 -12.53 -2.05
N GLU A 34 15.37 -12.31 -2.18
CA GLU A 34 16.36 -12.47 -1.10
C GLU A 34 16.31 -11.34 -0.05
N ASN A 35 15.41 -10.36 -0.23
CA ASN A 35 15.16 -9.34 0.78
C ASN A 35 14.69 -9.96 2.10
N ASP A 36 15.17 -9.43 3.22
CA ASP A 36 14.60 -9.70 4.55
C ASP A 36 13.11 -9.36 4.56
N MET A 37 12.28 -10.26 5.10
CA MET A 37 10.83 -10.08 5.15
C MET A 37 10.28 -10.17 6.57
N VAL A 38 9.39 -9.25 6.92
CA VAL A 38 8.45 -9.38 8.03
C VAL A 38 7.06 -9.57 7.46
N VAL A 39 6.40 -10.66 7.79
CA VAL A 39 5.08 -11.03 7.24
C VAL A 39 4.07 -11.17 8.37
N PHE A 40 2.97 -10.42 8.29
CA PHE A 40 1.87 -10.53 9.23
C PHE A 40 0.76 -11.39 8.65
N VAL A 41 0.21 -12.30 9.46
CA VAL A 41 -0.90 -13.17 9.08
C VAL A 41 -1.89 -13.31 10.24
N ALA A 42 -3.11 -13.75 9.94
CA ALA A 42 -4.16 -13.89 10.95
C ALA A 42 -4.05 -15.17 11.81
N ASN A 43 -3.37 -16.22 11.34
CA ASN A 43 -3.36 -17.53 12.01
C ASN A 43 -2.08 -18.33 11.74
N GLU A 44 -1.88 -19.41 12.50
CA GLU A 44 -0.70 -20.27 12.42
C GLU A 44 -0.61 -21.05 11.10
N GLU A 45 -1.74 -21.47 10.50
CA GLU A 45 -1.74 -22.17 9.20
C GLU A 45 -1.13 -21.29 8.09
N HIS A 46 -1.57 -20.03 8.00
CA HIS A 46 -1.01 -19.08 7.05
C HIS A 46 0.46 -18.80 7.33
N LYS A 47 0.89 -18.82 8.59
CA LYS A 47 2.29 -18.67 8.96
C LYS A 47 3.14 -19.82 8.44
N GLU A 48 2.68 -21.06 8.60
CA GLU A 48 3.36 -22.24 8.04
C GLU A 48 3.46 -22.16 6.52
N ARG A 49 2.39 -21.73 5.83
CA ARG A 49 2.39 -21.53 4.37
C ARG A 49 3.43 -20.48 3.93
N VAL A 50 3.52 -19.36 4.63
CA VAL A 50 4.54 -18.32 4.36
C VAL A 50 5.94 -18.88 4.55
N LEU A 51 6.21 -19.55 5.68
CA LEU A 51 7.53 -20.13 5.97
C LEU A 51 7.93 -21.18 4.92
N LYS A 52 6.99 -22.03 4.50
CA LYS A 52 7.22 -23.00 3.43
C LYS A 52 7.61 -22.34 2.10
N LEU A 53 6.96 -21.24 1.73
CA LEU A 53 7.28 -20.51 0.49
C LEU A 53 8.59 -19.72 0.59
N ARG A 54 9.00 -19.32 1.80
CA ARG A 54 10.23 -18.56 2.04
C ARG A 54 11.46 -19.45 2.23
N GLU A 55 11.26 -20.71 2.58
CA GLU A 55 12.32 -21.70 2.77
C GLU A 55 13.36 -21.20 3.80
N ASN A 56 14.63 -21.11 3.42
CA ASN A 56 15.73 -20.65 4.26
C ASN A 56 15.98 -19.12 4.20
N ARG A 57 15.18 -18.35 3.46
CA ARG A 57 15.37 -16.90 3.33
C ARG A 57 14.98 -16.19 4.62
N LYS A 58 15.74 -15.16 5.01
CA LYS A 58 15.53 -14.40 6.26
C LYS A 58 14.10 -13.83 6.32
N THR A 59 13.30 -14.42 7.20
CA THR A 59 11.87 -14.13 7.31
C THR A 59 11.42 -14.23 8.76
N THR A 60 10.72 -13.22 9.23
CA THR A 60 9.97 -13.25 10.49
C THR A 60 8.48 -13.24 10.15
N VAL A 61 7.72 -14.19 10.71
CA VAL A 61 6.28 -14.27 10.51
C VAL A 61 5.57 -14.06 11.83
N ILE A 62 4.61 -13.14 11.86
CA ILE A 62 3.88 -12.73 13.05
C ILE A 62 2.42 -13.08 12.87
N VAL A 63 1.86 -13.84 13.80
CA VAL A 63 0.42 -14.05 13.90
C VAL A 63 -0.17 -12.88 14.68
N TYR A 64 -1.02 -12.10 14.02
CA TYR A 64 -1.63 -10.90 14.60
C TYR A 64 -3.06 -10.76 14.10
N ASP A 65 -4.04 -10.77 15.01
CA ASP A 65 -5.46 -10.65 14.66
C ASP A 65 -5.87 -9.17 14.50
N LEU A 66 -5.51 -8.56 13.36
CA LEU A 66 -5.82 -7.17 13.07
C LEU A 66 -7.33 -6.86 13.16
N ILE A 67 -8.17 -7.79 12.69
CA ILE A 67 -9.62 -7.59 12.63
C ILE A 67 -10.19 -7.44 14.03
N LYS A 68 -9.78 -8.30 14.95
CA LYS A 68 -10.15 -8.17 16.36
C LYS A 68 -9.59 -6.88 16.98
N GLU A 69 -8.31 -6.59 16.77
CA GLU A 69 -7.64 -5.44 17.38
C GLU A 69 -8.16 -4.08 16.85
N LYS A 70 -8.77 -4.06 15.66
CA LYS A 70 -9.32 -2.86 15.02
C LYS A 70 -10.85 -2.89 14.88
N ALA A 71 -11.54 -3.71 15.67
CA ALA A 71 -12.99 -3.86 15.61
C ALA A 71 -13.76 -2.53 15.71
N ASP A 72 -13.33 -1.62 16.59
CA ASP A 72 -13.95 -0.30 16.75
C ASP A 72 -13.79 0.58 15.51
N LEU A 73 -12.61 0.56 14.89
CA LEU A 73 -12.37 1.30 13.64
C LEU A 73 -13.18 0.69 12.49
N ILE A 74 -13.26 -0.63 12.40
CA ILE A 74 -14.08 -1.34 11.40
C ILE A 74 -15.54 -0.92 11.53
N LYS A 75 -16.07 -0.87 12.77
CA LYS A 75 -17.44 -0.43 13.03
C LYS A 75 -17.69 0.99 12.51
N ARG A 76 -16.80 1.94 12.86
CA ARG A 76 -16.91 3.34 12.44
C ARG A 76 -16.81 3.52 10.91
N VAL A 77 -15.89 2.79 10.27
CA VAL A 77 -15.78 2.76 8.80
C VAL A 77 -17.07 2.23 8.18
N LYS A 78 -17.64 1.16 8.74
CA LYS A 78 -18.90 0.57 8.28
C LYS A 78 -20.07 1.56 8.42
N GLU A 79 -20.14 2.32 9.51
CA GLU A 79 -21.17 3.35 9.70
C GLU A 79 -21.14 4.39 8.58
N VAL A 80 -19.95 4.86 8.18
CA VAL A 80 -19.80 5.81 7.05
C VAL A 80 -20.11 5.14 5.71
N LEU A 81 -19.59 3.94 5.45
CA LEU A 81 -19.81 3.22 4.18
C LEU A 81 -21.29 2.99 3.85
N PHE A 82 -22.14 2.83 4.87
CA PHE A 82 -23.57 2.62 4.73
C PHE A 82 -24.41 3.87 5.03
N ASN A 83 -23.78 5.01 5.30
CA ASN A 83 -24.47 6.27 5.48
C ASN A 83 -25.06 6.76 4.12
N PRO A 84 -26.36 7.11 4.06
CA PRO A 84 -27.01 7.56 2.82
C PRO A 84 -26.37 8.80 2.17
N ASP A 85 -25.95 9.79 2.96
CA ASP A 85 -25.36 11.04 2.46
C ASP A 85 -23.97 10.81 1.88
N TYR A 86 -23.20 9.89 2.46
CA TYR A 86 -21.93 9.44 1.89
C TYR A 86 -22.17 8.71 0.57
N ARG A 87 -23.08 7.73 0.56
CA ARG A 87 -23.38 6.92 -0.63
C ARG A 87 -23.90 7.74 -1.80
N ALA A 88 -24.68 8.79 -1.54
CA ALA A 88 -25.18 9.70 -2.57
C ALA A 88 -24.06 10.48 -3.29
N LYS A 89 -22.86 10.56 -2.70
CA LYS A 89 -21.69 11.21 -3.30
C LYS A 89 -20.81 10.26 -4.10
N VAL A 90 -20.82 8.96 -3.76
CA VAL A 90 -20.05 7.93 -4.48
C VAL A 90 -20.64 7.75 -5.88
N LEU A 91 -19.78 7.64 -6.90
CA LEU A 91 -20.26 7.40 -8.26
C LEU A 91 -21.11 6.10 -8.31
N PRO A 92 -22.35 6.16 -8.84
CA PRO A 92 -23.25 5.01 -8.87
C PRO A 92 -22.62 3.76 -9.50
N GLU A 93 -21.84 3.93 -10.56
CA GLU A 93 -21.14 2.86 -11.27
C GLU A 93 -20.23 2.04 -10.34
N LEU A 94 -19.60 2.67 -9.34
CA LEU A 94 -18.72 1.97 -8.39
C LEU A 94 -19.53 1.04 -7.49
N ILE A 95 -20.72 1.49 -7.06
CA ILE A 95 -21.65 0.69 -6.27
C ILE A 95 -22.22 -0.45 -7.13
N GLU A 96 -22.65 -0.16 -8.36
CA GLU A 96 -23.21 -1.15 -9.30
C GLU A 96 -22.20 -2.27 -9.64
N ASN A 97 -20.94 -1.89 -9.86
CA ASN A 97 -19.83 -2.80 -10.15
C ASN A 97 -19.39 -3.63 -8.94
N GLY A 98 -19.82 -3.30 -7.73
CA GLY A 98 -19.43 -4.01 -6.52
C GLY A 98 -17.98 -3.72 -6.11
N ASN A 99 -17.51 -2.49 -6.33
CA ASN A 99 -16.16 -2.07 -5.93
C ASN A 99 -15.95 -2.22 -4.42
N ILE A 100 -15.01 -3.09 -4.04
CA ILE A 100 -14.92 -3.68 -2.71
C ILE A 100 -14.71 -2.64 -1.58
N GLU A 101 -14.02 -1.55 -1.88
CA GLU A 101 -13.72 -0.44 -0.96
C GLU A 101 -14.99 0.29 -0.48
N TYR A 102 -16.11 0.17 -1.19
CA TYR A 102 -17.40 0.77 -0.82
C TYR A 102 -18.37 -0.17 -0.09
N PHE A 103 -17.98 -1.43 0.11
CA PHE A 103 -18.83 -2.46 0.74
C PHE A 103 -18.19 -3.12 1.96
N HIS A 104 -16.86 -3.19 2.03
CA HIS A 104 -16.15 -4.01 3.00
C HIS A 104 -15.24 -3.15 3.90
N ALA A 105 -15.72 -2.83 5.10
CA ALA A 105 -14.97 -2.02 6.06
C ALA A 105 -13.65 -2.68 6.48
N GLU A 106 -13.64 -4.00 6.61
CA GLU A 106 -12.47 -4.82 6.94
C GLU A 106 -11.39 -4.69 5.86
N TYR A 107 -11.79 -4.61 4.59
CA TYR A 107 -10.86 -4.39 3.48
C TYR A 107 -10.17 -3.04 3.60
N ASN A 108 -10.93 -1.97 3.88
CA ASN A 108 -10.37 -0.63 4.05
C ASN A 108 -9.42 -0.60 5.26
N VAL A 109 -9.81 -1.19 6.39
CA VAL A 109 -8.98 -1.21 7.61
C VAL A 109 -7.68 -2.02 7.42
N VAL A 110 -7.71 -3.15 6.72
CA VAL A 110 -6.48 -3.88 6.36
C VAL A 110 -5.56 -3.02 5.51
N ASN A 111 -6.10 -2.25 4.56
CA ASN A 111 -5.30 -1.36 3.73
C ASN A 111 -4.74 -0.15 4.50
N PHE A 112 -5.47 0.39 5.49
CA PHE A 112 -4.94 1.45 6.37
C PHE A 112 -3.79 0.95 7.25
N ALA A 113 -3.83 -0.32 7.67
CA ALA A 113 -2.89 -0.90 8.62
C ALA A 113 -1.46 -1.10 8.07
N LYS A 114 -1.20 -0.77 6.80
CA LYS A 114 0.14 -0.85 6.20
C LYS A 114 1.19 -0.09 7.01
N THR A 115 0.85 1.13 7.44
CA THR A 115 1.73 1.96 8.30
C THR A 115 1.93 1.31 9.67
N PHE A 116 0.88 0.76 10.26
CA PHE A 116 0.94 0.04 11.53
C PHE A 116 1.89 -1.16 11.46
N PHE A 117 1.77 -2.02 10.44
CA PHE A 117 2.64 -3.19 10.32
C PHE A 117 4.11 -2.83 10.15
N VAL A 118 4.41 -1.80 9.34
CA VAL A 118 5.78 -1.33 9.18
C VAL A 118 6.32 -0.79 10.51
N ASN A 119 5.53 0.00 11.24
CA ASN A 119 5.96 0.56 12.52
C ASN A 119 6.09 -0.47 13.62
N TYR A 120 5.19 -1.45 13.68
CA TYR A 120 5.33 -2.60 14.57
C TYR A 120 6.67 -3.29 14.33
N ALA A 121 7.05 -3.52 13.06
CA ALA A 121 8.31 -4.15 12.72
C ALA A 121 9.54 -3.27 13.07
N ILE A 122 9.41 -1.95 13.05
CA ILE A 122 10.44 -1.00 13.49
C ILE A 122 10.58 -1.06 15.03
N GLU A 123 9.49 -0.88 15.75
CA GLU A 123 9.45 -0.75 17.21
C GLU A 123 9.87 -2.05 17.92
N ASN A 124 9.61 -3.19 17.30
CA ASN A 124 9.99 -4.50 17.82
C ASN A 124 11.36 -5.00 17.29
N ASN A 125 12.15 -4.13 16.65
CA ASN A 125 13.48 -4.44 16.11
C ASN A 125 13.50 -5.65 15.14
N LEU A 126 12.42 -5.83 14.37
CA LEU A 126 12.29 -6.91 13.39
C LEU A 126 12.89 -6.54 12.03
N THR A 127 13.43 -5.32 11.92
CA THR A 127 14.07 -4.79 10.72
C THR A 127 15.43 -4.17 11.07
N GLU A 128 16.49 -4.69 10.46
CA GLU A 128 17.85 -4.18 10.64
C GLU A 128 18.17 -3.01 9.70
N HIS A 129 17.43 -2.91 8.58
CA HIS A 129 17.68 -1.91 7.54
C HIS A 129 17.03 -0.58 7.88
N GLU A 130 17.70 0.53 7.53
CA GLU A 130 17.13 1.87 7.68
C GLU A 130 15.97 2.10 6.69
N GLN A 131 16.10 1.59 5.46
CA GLN A 131 15.06 1.68 4.45
C GLN A 131 14.13 0.48 4.53
N ILE A 132 12.85 0.76 4.67
CA ILE A 132 11.81 -0.25 4.82
C ILE A 132 10.74 0.03 3.76
N ALA A 133 10.32 -1.03 3.08
CA ALA A 133 9.24 -0.96 2.13
C ALA A 133 8.08 -1.85 2.57
N TRP A 134 6.88 -1.28 2.53
CA TRP A 134 5.66 -2.06 2.41
C TRP A 134 5.54 -2.57 0.98
N VAL A 135 5.18 -3.84 0.83
CA VAL A 135 4.85 -4.48 -0.45
C VAL A 135 3.61 -5.33 -0.25
N ASP A 136 2.55 -5.10 -1.01
CA ASP A 136 1.33 -5.91 -0.91
C ASP A 136 1.64 -7.40 -1.15
N PHE A 137 1.09 -8.26 -0.31
CA PHE A 137 1.33 -9.70 -0.36
C PHE A 137 0.97 -10.31 -1.72
N GLY A 138 -0.10 -9.81 -2.33
CA GLY A 138 -0.60 -10.21 -3.64
C GLY A 138 -0.20 -9.29 -4.80
N ILE A 139 0.96 -8.62 -4.74
CA ILE A 139 1.34 -7.63 -5.76
C ILE A 139 1.73 -8.27 -7.12
N ASP A 140 2.44 -9.41 -7.11
CA ASP A 140 3.10 -9.96 -8.31
C ASP A 140 2.30 -11.09 -8.98
N ARG A 141 1.16 -10.72 -9.57
CA ARG A 141 0.12 -11.66 -10.05
C ARG A 141 0.57 -12.55 -11.21
N ASP A 142 1.37 -12.00 -12.13
CA ASP A 142 1.81 -12.68 -13.35
C ASP A 142 3.31 -12.98 -13.34
N GLY A 143 3.97 -12.81 -12.19
CA GLY A 143 5.41 -13.00 -12.02
C GLY A 143 6.26 -11.96 -12.73
N LYS A 144 5.67 -10.89 -13.28
CA LYS A 144 6.42 -9.85 -14.01
C LYS A 144 6.88 -8.71 -13.14
N PHE A 145 6.32 -8.53 -11.94
CA PHE A 145 6.64 -7.40 -11.08
C PHE A 145 8.11 -7.46 -10.67
N PHE A 146 8.54 -8.59 -10.11
CA PHE A 146 9.93 -8.81 -9.70
C PHE A 146 10.80 -9.54 -10.74
N ALA A 147 10.30 -9.75 -11.96
CA ALA A 147 11.03 -10.49 -13.00
C ALA A 147 12.46 -9.97 -13.21
N GLY A 148 13.43 -10.88 -13.11
CA GLY A 148 14.86 -10.59 -13.26
C GLY A 148 15.51 -9.96 -12.03
N LEU A 149 14.79 -9.82 -10.91
CA LEU A 149 15.31 -9.33 -9.64
C LEU A 149 15.44 -10.47 -8.64
N THR A 150 16.58 -10.53 -7.97
CA THR A 150 16.79 -11.39 -6.80
C THR A 150 16.70 -10.59 -5.51
N ASN A 151 17.10 -9.32 -5.54
CA ASN A 151 17.03 -8.40 -4.42
C ASN A 151 16.59 -7.02 -4.91
N TRP A 152 15.73 -6.34 -4.14
CA TRP A 152 15.32 -4.97 -4.41
C TRP A 152 15.97 -4.01 -3.42
N LYS A 153 16.74 -3.06 -3.95
CA LYS A 153 17.40 -1.99 -3.21
C LYS A 153 17.29 -0.69 -3.98
N TYR A 154 16.98 0.40 -3.27
CA TYR A 154 16.87 1.73 -3.86
C TYR A 154 17.28 2.84 -2.91
N ASP A 155 17.81 3.93 -3.46
CA ASP A 155 18.14 5.14 -2.70
C ASP A 155 16.95 6.11 -2.71
N PHE A 156 15.96 5.84 -1.85
CA PHE A 156 14.81 6.71 -1.69
C PHE A 156 15.21 8.01 -0.99
N THR A 157 14.44 9.07 -1.23
CA THR A 157 14.69 10.36 -0.57
C THR A 157 14.61 10.16 0.95
N PRO A 158 15.68 10.46 1.70
CA PRO A 158 15.68 10.34 3.15
C PRO A 158 14.57 11.19 3.79
N ASP A 159 14.09 10.78 4.96
CA ASP A 159 13.08 11.49 5.75
C ASP A 159 11.78 11.78 4.97
N LYS A 160 11.45 10.95 3.97
CA LYS A 160 10.19 11.03 3.23
C LYS A 160 9.57 9.65 3.08
N ILE A 161 8.24 9.61 3.08
CA ILE A 161 7.50 8.47 2.54
C ILE A 161 7.42 8.60 1.02
N ASN A 162 7.88 7.57 0.33
CA ASN A 162 7.98 7.52 -1.12
C ASN A 162 6.78 6.74 -1.65
N PHE A 163 5.86 7.49 -2.25
CA PHE A 163 4.74 6.98 -3.00
C PHE A 163 5.07 6.91 -4.49
N PHE A 164 4.27 6.14 -5.23
CA PHE A 164 4.39 6.01 -6.67
C PHE A 164 3.08 6.35 -7.34
N ASN A 165 3.16 6.97 -8.52
CA ASN A 165 2.01 7.22 -9.39
C ASN A 165 2.26 6.66 -10.78
N ILE A 166 1.19 6.19 -11.42
CA ILE A 166 1.19 5.70 -12.81
C ILE A 166 0.41 6.63 -13.76
N VAL A 167 -0.11 7.75 -13.24
CA VAL A 167 -0.90 8.73 -13.98
C VAL A 167 -0.04 9.95 -14.29
N ARG A 168 0.01 10.35 -15.57
CA ARG A 168 0.77 11.55 -15.98
C ARG A 168 0.11 12.80 -15.41
N ALA A 169 0.94 13.79 -15.07
CA ALA A 169 0.51 15.05 -14.45
C ALA A 169 -0.71 15.69 -15.12
N LYS A 170 -0.72 15.77 -16.46
CA LYS A 170 -1.81 16.37 -17.24
C LYS A 170 -3.16 15.65 -17.16
N TYR A 171 -3.20 14.43 -16.61
CA TYR A 171 -4.42 13.63 -16.43
C TYR A 171 -4.83 13.54 -14.95
N ILE A 172 -4.09 14.16 -14.04
CA ILE A 172 -4.45 14.21 -12.63
C ILE A 172 -5.42 15.39 -12.46
N PRO A 173 -6.63 15.17 -11.91
CA PRO A 173 -7.51 16.26 -11.53
C PRO A 173 -6.84 17.20 -10.53
N PRO A 174 -7.25 18.47 -10.43
CA PRO A 174 -6.78 19.34 -9.36
C PRO A 174 -7.18 18.77 -7.99
N PHE A 175 -6.35 18.99 -6.98
CA PHE A 175 -6.57 18.60 -5.59
C PHE A 175 -6.12 19.72 -4.64
N ASN A 176 -6.43 20.97 -4.99
CA ASN A 176 -6.00 22.15 -4.24
C ASN A 176 -6.91 22.43 -3.03
N THR A 177 -8.16 21.94 -3.06
CA THR A 177 -9.14 22.09 -1.99
C THR A 177 -9.52 20.73 -1.40
N GLU A 178 -10.05 20.73 -0.17
CA GLU A 178 -10.54 19.51 0.49
C GLU A 178 -11.60 18.79 -0.34
N GLU A 179 -12.56 19.53 -0.91
CA GLU A 179 -13.60 18.98 -1.79
C GLU A 179 -13.00 18.29 -3.02
N GLN A 180 -11.99 18.90 -3.63
CA GLN A 180 -11.28 18.31 -4.76
C GLN A 180 -10.54 17.03 -4.36
N VAL A 181 -10.00 16.94 -3.14
CA VAL A 181 -9.38 15.72 -2.62
C VAL A 181 -10.43 14.64 -2.36
N PHE A 182 -11.57 14.98 -1.75
CA PHE A 182 -12.66 14.01 -1.53
C PHE A 182 -13.24 13.45 -2.82
N ARG A 183 -13.19 14.20 -3.91
CA ARG A 183 -13.52 13.68 -5.24
C ARG A 183 -12.71 12.44 -5.62
N PHE A 184 -11.43 12.35 -5.20
CA PHE A 184 -10.62 11.15 -5.47
C PHE A 184 -11.21 9.92 -4.79
N MET A 185 -11.81 10.08 -3.61
CA MET A 185 -12.46 9.02 -2.84
C MET A 185 -13.83 8.65 -3.41
N TYR A 186 -14.63 9.64 -3.80
CA TYR A 186 -15.98 9.40 -4.34
C TYR A 186 -15.97 8.82 -5.76
N GLU A 187 -14.94 9.13 -6.55
CA GLU A 187 -14.82 8.73 -7.96
C GLU A 187 -13.76 7.64 -8.18
N ASN A 188 -13.17 7.07 -7.12
CA ASN A 188 -12.06 6.10 -7.16
C ASN A 188 -10.93 6.52 -8.13
N ILE A 189 -10.41 7.74 -7.94
CA ILE A 189 -9.33 8.28 -8.76
C ILE A 189 -7.99 7.87 -8.17
N VAL A 190 -7.35 6.89 -8.80
CA VAL A 190 -6.04 6.40 -8.38
C VAL A 190 -4.93 7.36 -8.79
N TYR A 191 -4.44 8.17 -7.84
CA TYR A 191 -3.20 8.94 -7.99
C TYR A 191 -2.00 8.26 -7.33
N ILE A 192 -2.15 7.81 -6.09
CA ILE A 192 -1.11 7.11 -5.33
C ILE A 192 -1.36 5.60 -5.41
N CYS A 193 -0.37 4.84 -5.84
CA CYS A 193 -0.44 3.38 -5.81
C CYS A 193 -0.19 2.86 -4.38
N GLY A 194 -1.17 2.18 -3.77
CA GLY A 194 -1.05 1.61 -2.42
C GLY A 194 -0.18 0.34 -2.32
N GLY A 195 0.19 -0.27 -3.45
CA GLY A 195 0.81 -1.59 -3.48
C GLY A 195 2.28 -1.66 -3.07
N VAL A 196 2.99 -0.54 -3.15
CA VAL A 196 4.39 -0.42 -2.71
C VAL A 196 4.60 0.97 -2.14
N ILE A 197 5.14 1.05 -0.93
CA ILE A 197 5.45 2.30 -0.24
C ILE A 197 6.82 2.12 0.40
N ALA A 198 7.68 3.13 0.37
CA ALA A 198 9.01 3.01 0.96
C ALA A 198 9.43 4.28 1.72
N GLY A 199 10.14 4.10 2.81
CA GLY A 199 10.60 5.19 3.66
C GLY A 199 11.71 4.72 4.59
N ASN A 200 12.37 5.66 5.24
CA ASN A 200 13.25 5.35 6.35
C ASN A 200 12.45 5.23 7.66
N LYS A 201 13.08 4.76 8.75
CA LYS A 201 12.38 4.48 10.01
C LYS A 201 11.65 5.72 10.54
N LYS A 202 12.33 6.86 10.53
CA LYS A 202 11.79 8.17 10.94
C LYS A 202 10.54 8.55 10.15
N ALA A 203 10.58 8.49 8.82
CA ALA A 203 9.43 8.84 7.99
C ALA A 203 8.23 7.91 8.20
N TRP A 204 8.48 6.61 8.43
CA TRP A 204 7.41 5.65 8.74
C TRP A 204 6.74 5.93 10.09
N GLN A 205 7.52 6.27 11.11
CA GLN A 205 7.02 6.64 12.43
C GLN A 205 6.17 7.91 12.37
N GLU A 206 6.67 8.94 11.69
CA GLU A 206 5.92 10.19 11.50
C GLU A 206 4.62 9.95 10.72
N PHE A 207 4.67 9.12 9.67
CA PHE A 207 3.48 8.81 8.89
C PHE A 207 2.44 8.01 9.68
N ASN A 208 2.85 7.03 10.47
CA ASN A 208 1.92 6.26 11.31
C ASN A 208 1.26 7.12 12.39
N ALA A 209 2.02 8.00 13.03
CA ALA A 209 1.48 8.96 13.99
C ALA A 209 0.47 9.93 13.36
N TYR A 210 0.66 10.26 12.07
CA TYR A 210 -0.21 11.17 11.34
C TYR A 210 -1.45 10.49 10.73
N LEU A 211 -1.35 9.23 10.29
CA LEU A 211 -2.40 8.55 9.52
C LEU A 211 -3.69 8.34 10.32
N TYR A 212 -3.59 7.79 11.53
CA TYR A 212 -4.78 7.44 12.31
C TYR A 212 -5.63 8.64 12.74
N PRO A 213 -5.03 9.75 13.24
CA PRO A 213 -5.78 11.00 13.45
C PRO A 213 -6.42 11.55 12.16
N THR A 214 -5.75 11.38 11.02
CA THR A 214 -6.30 11.77 9.71
C THR A 214 -7.52 10.92 9.33
N ILE A 215 -7.48 9.62 9.59
CA ILE A 215 -8.65 8.73 9.41
C ILE A 215 -9.81 9.19 10.29
N ASP A 216 -9.54 9.57 11.55
CA ASP A 216 -10.57 10.09 12.46
C ASP A 216 -11.19 11.41 11.94
N GLU A 217 -10.37 12.34 11.42
CA GLU A 217 -10.84 13.59 10.78
C GLU A 217 -11.75 13.29 9.58
N ILE A 218 -11.35 12.37 8.71
CA ILE A 218 -12.09 11.99 7.49
C ILE A 218 -13.41 11.32 7.84
N LEU A 219 -13.41 10.38 8.81
CA LEU A 219 -14.62 9.72 9.30
C LEU A 219 -15.60 10.72 9.93
N ALA A 220 -15.11 11.70 10.70
CA ALA A 220 -15.94 12.76 11.29
C ALA A 220 -16.64 13.64 10.23
N LYS A 221 -16.08 13.71 9.03
CA LYS A 221 -16.69 14.37 7.85
C LYS A 221 -17.60 13.45 7.06
N ASN A 222 -17.84 12.23 7.53
CA ASN A 222 -18.66 11.21 6.87
C ASN A 222 -18.15 10.87 5.45
N VAL A 223 -16.82 10.72 5.34
CA VAL A 223 -16.12 10.31 4.12
C VAL A 223 -15.22 9.13 4.48
N ILE A 224 -15.00 8.21 3.54
CA ILE A 224 -14.00 7.15 3.66
C ILE A 224 -13.62 6.63 2.27
N ASP A 225 -12.53 5.89 2.15
CA ASP A 225 -12.11 5.14 0.96
C ASP A 225 -11.13 4.03 1.41
N ASP A 226 -10.50 3.31 0.48
CA ASP A 226 -9.30 2.52 0.79
C ASP A 226 -8.06 3.40 1.06
N ASP A 227 -6.89 2.78 1.16
CA ASP A 227 -5.66 3.48 1.52
C ASP A 227 -5.28 4.57 0.52
N GLN A 228 -5.61 4.44 -0.76
CA GLN A 228 -5.23 5.39 -1.80
C GLN A 228 -5.90 6.74 -1.60
N GLY A 229 -7.19 6.74 -1.27
CA GLY A 229 -7.95 7.93 -0.90
C GLY A 229 -7.40 8.61 0.35
N ILE A 230 -7.11 7.84 1.39
CA ILE A 230 -6.54 8.39 2.63
C ILE A 230 -5.13 8.97 2.39
N TYR A 231 -4.32 8.33 1.56
CA TYR A 231 -2.97 8.79 1.25
C TYR A 231 -2.96 10.10 0.44
N ILE A 232 -3.90 10.32 -0.48
CA ILE A 232 -3.98 11.61 -1.18
C ILE A 232 -4.39 12.73 -0.23
N TYR A 233 -5.27 12.45 0.74
CA TYR A 233 -5.60 13.41 1.79
C TYR A 233 -4.41 13.74 2.69
N CYS A 234 -3.65 12.72 3.10
CA CYS A 234 -2.41 12.93 3.86
C CYS A 234 -1.40 13.76 3.07
N TYR A 235 -1.21 13.43 1.78
CA TYR A 235 -0.31 14.15 0.89
C TYR A 235 -0.70 15.61 0.70
N TRP A 236 -1.99 15.90 0.55
CA TRP A 236 -2.49 17.26 0.40
C TRP A 236 -2.23 18.12 1.66
N LYS A 237 -2.46 17.58 2.86
CA LYS A 237 -2.23 18.30 4.13
C LYS A 237 -0.75 18.43 4.52
N ARG A 238 0.05 17.39 4.25
CA ARG A 238 1.47 17.30 4.65
C ARG A 238 2.38 16.95 3.48
N PRO A 239 2.42 17.75 2.40
CA PRO A 239 3.25 17.47 1.23
C PRO A 239 4.75 17.42 1.57
N ASP A 240 5.14 18.01 2.69
CA ASP A 240 6.48 17.94 3.26
C ASP A 240 6.84 16.55 3.81
N LEU A 241 5.92 15.63 4.08
CA LEU A 241 6.25 14.29 4.55
C LEU A 241 6.45 13.29 3.40
N PHE A 242 5.96 13.60 2.21
CA PHE A 242 5.86 12.63 1.12
C PHE A 242 6.66 13.03 -0.13
N LYS A 243 7.05 12.02 -0.90
CA LYS A 243 7.59 12.16 -2.25
C LYS A 243 6.85 11.23 -3.19
N VAL A 244 6.02 11.78 -4.07
CA VAL A 244 5.35 10.99 -5.12
C VAL A 244 6.22 10.90 -6.37
N ARG A 245 6.45 9.67 -6.87
CA ARG A 245 7.30 9.40 -8.04
C ARG A 245 6.46 8.84 -9.18
N TYR A 246 6.50 9.50 -10.34
CA TYR A 246 5.94 8.94 -11.56
C TYR A 246 6.80 7.78 -12.08
N VAL A 247 6.21 6.61 -12.27
CA VAL A 247 6.93 5.40 -12.72
C VAL A 247 6.67 5.05 -14.19
N GLY A 248 6.29 6.03 -15.01
CA GLY A 248 6.19 5.85 -16.46
C GLY A 248 4.83 5.32 -16.93
N ALA A 249 4.79 4.61 -18.06
CA ALA A 249 3.56 4.32 -18.81
C ALA A 249 2.39 3.82 -17.94
N ARG A 250 1.17 4.27 -18.28
CA ARG A 250 -0.06 3.95 -17.55
C ARG A 250 -0.16 2.44 -17.34
N TRP A 251 -0.44 2.03 -16.11
CA TRP A 251 -0.60 0.62 -15.68
C TRP A 251 0.63 -0.28 -15.74
N LYS A 252 1.84 0.26 -15.97
CA LYS A 252 3.10 -0.50 -15.80
C LYS A 252 3.63 -0.41 -14.37
N ILE A 253 2.90 -0.99 -13.42
CA ILE A 253 3.21 -0.91 -11.99
C ILE A 253 4.56 -1.56 -11.65
N GLU A 254 5.02 -2.54 -12.44
CA GLU A 254 6.34 -3.17 -12.32
C GLU A 254 7.50 -2.18 -12.46
N ASN A 255 7.27 -1.01 -13.06
CA ASN A 255 8.27 0.04 -13.14
C ASN A 255 8.66 0.61 -11.77
N ILE A 256 7.79 0.45 -10.75
CA ILE A 256 8.12 0.80 -9.36
C ILE A 256 9.43 0.13 -8.96
N VAL A 257 9.57 -1.17 -9.21
CA VAL A 257 10.79 -1.92 -8.83
C VAL A 257 11.84 -1.92 -9.94
N LYS A 258 11.44 -1.95 -11.23
CA LYS A 258 12.40 -2.03 -12.35
C LYS A 258 13.16 -0.73 -12.60
N LEU A 259 12.50 0.43 -12.55
CA LEU A 259 13.20 1.72 -12.75
C LEU A 259 14.02 2.13 -11.54
N ASN A 260 13.67 1.59 -10.38
CA ASN A 260 14.25 1.93 -9.09
C ASN A 260 15.03 0.74 -8.51
N ASN A 261 15.67 -0.07 -9.34
CA ASN A 261 16.63 -1.07 -8.85
C ASN A 261 18.06 -0.64 -9.18
N GLN A 262 18.88 -0.45 -8.14
CA GLN A 262 20.29 -0.08 -8.23
C GLN A 262 21.16 -1.07 -9.01
N ASN A 263 20.75 -2.33 -9.08
CA ASN A 263 21.48 -3.38 -9.76
C ASN A 263 21.37 -3.29 -11.28
N THR A 264 20.47 -2.46 -11.82
CA THR A 264 20.27 -2.35 -13.27
C THR A 264 21.21 -1.33 -13.90
N PHE A 265 21.72 -1.64 -15.11
CA PHE A 265 22.52 -0.70 -15.90
C PHE A 265 21.81 0.64 -16.12
N GLY A 266 20.50 0.59 -16.42
CA GLY A 266 19.68 1.77 -16.63
C GLY A 266 19.60 2.68 -15.40
N TYR A 267 19.62 2.15 -14.19
CA TYR A 267 19.69 2.97 -12.98
C TYR A 267 21.03 3.71 -12.87
N LYS A 268 22.14 3.01 -13.10
CA LYS A 268 23.50 3.60 -13.03
C LYS A 268 23.64 4.77 -14.02
N VAL A 269 23.16 4.59 -15.26
CA VAL A 269 23.15 5.64 -16.28
C VAL A 269 22.30 6.85 -15.85
N ARG A 270 21.08 6.62 -15.33
CA ARG A 270 20.22 7.72 -14.84
C ARG A 270 20.83 8.49 -13.68
N GLN A 271 21.58 7.83 -12.79
CA GLN A 271 22.28 8.50 -11.70
C GLN A 271 23.42 9.39 -12.21
N ILE A 272 24.19 8.94 -13.21
CA ILE A 272 25.23 9.75 -13.85
C ILE A 272 24.62 10.99 -14.49
N LEU A 273 23.55 10.82 -15.27
CA LEU A 273 22.85 11.95 -15.91
C LEU A 273 22.28 12.94 -14.88
N ARG A 274 21.72 12.47 -13.76
CA ARG A 274 21.22 13.35 -12.68
C ARG A 274 22.33 14.16 -12.01
N LYS A 275 23.50 13.56 -11.80
CA LYS A 275 24.67 14.28 -11.26
C LYS A 275 25.16 15.35 -12.25
N LEU A 276 25.12 15.07 -13.54
CA LEU A 276 25.50 16.01 -14.59
C LEU A 276 24.49 17.16 -14.77
N SER A 277 23.20 16.94 -14.49
CA SER A 277 22.16 17.99 -14.55
C SER A 277 22.09 18.87 -13.30
N LEU A 278 22.90 18.59 -12.28
CA LEU A 278 23.01 19.36 -11.02
C LEU A 278 24.34 20.14 -10.96
N ILE A 279 25.13 20.12 -12.04
CA ILE A 279 26.31 20.97 -12.30
C ILE A 279 25.88 21.99 -13.36
#